data_AF-A0A2E6GIV7-F1
#
_entry.id   AF-A0A2E6GIV7-F1
#
_cell.length_a   1.000
_cell.length_b   1.000
_cell.length_c   1.000
_cell.angle_alpha   90.00
_cell.angle_beta   90.00
_cell.angle_gamma   90.00
#
_symmetry.space_group_name_H-M   'P 1'
#
loop_
_entity.id
_entity.type
_entity.pdbx_description
1 polymer ?
#
loop_
_entity_poly.entity_id
_entity_poly.type
_entity_poly.pdbx_seq_one_letter_code
_entity_poly.pdbx_strand_id
1 'polypeptide(L)' 'MALPEIGSEAPGFTLPNQNGEDVSLSDYSGKNILVWFVPRAFGSN' A
#
# COMPACT_ATOMS: atom_id res chain seq x y z
N MET A 1 10.00 11.35 -9.07
CA MET A 1 8.59 10.92 -8.95
C MET A 1 7.80 12.10 -8.41
N ALA A 2 6.61 12.37 -8.97
CA ALA A 2 5.71 13.41 -8.49
C ALA A 2 4.84 12.86 -7.36
N LEU A 3 4.41 13.73 -6.44
CA LEU A 3 3.39 13.36 -5.46
C LEU A 3 2.07 13.12 -6.21
N PRO A 4 1.30 12.07 -5.86
CA PRO A 4 0.02 11.82 -6.49
C PRO A 4 -0.95 12.97 -6.19
N GLU A 5 -1.70 13.37 -7.22
CA GLU A 5 -2.71 14.41 -7.11
C GLU A 5 -4.04 13.84 -6.61
N ILE A 6 -4.77 14.61 -5.80
CA ILE A 6 -6.07 14.18 -5.29
C ILE A 6 -7.05 13.97 -6.46
N GLY A 7 -7.70 12.81 -6.50
CA GLY A 7 -8.65 12.44 -7.56
C GLY A 7 -8.00 11.82 -8.80
N SER A 8 -6.66 11.80 -8.89
CA SER A 8 -5.96 11.03 -9.91
C SER A 8 -6.01 9.52 -9.61
N GLU A 9 -5.83 8.71 -10.64
CA GLU A 9 -5.69 7.26 -10.47
C GLU A 9 -4.47 6.95 -9.60
N ALA A 10 -4.64 6.09 -8.60
CA ALA A 10 -3.55 5.72 -7.72
C ALA A 10 -2.45 4.99 -8.52
N PRO A 11 -1.17 5.34 -8.34
CA PRO A 11 -0.09 4.66 -9.04
C PRO A 11 -0.04 3.19 -8.64
N GLY A 12 0.17 2.32 -9.63
CA GLY A 12 0.41 0.90 -9.39
C GLY A 12 1.62 0.70 -8.49
N PHE A 13 1.49 -0.22 -7.53
CA PHE A 13 2.59 -0.65 -6.68
C PHE A 13 2.55 -2.17 -6.50
N THR A 14 3.72 -2.73 -6.21
CA THR A 14 3.89 -4.06 -5.62
C THR A 14 4.90 -3.90 -4.49
N LEU A 15 4.48 -4.19 -3.26
CA LEU A 15 5.28 -4.01 -2.05
C LEU A 15 5.11 -5.20 -1.12
N PRO A 16 6.16 -5.62 -0.40
CA PRO A 16 6.02 -6.64 0.62
C PRO A 16 5.19 -6.09 1.79
N ASN A 17 4.23 -6.88 2.27
CA ASN A 17 3.49 -6.60 3.49
C ASN A 17 4.31 -6.98 4.74
N GLN A 18 3.72 -6.86 5.93
CA GLN A 18 4.37 -7.17 7.20
C GLN A 18 4.74 -8.65 7.40
N ASN A 19 4.17 -9.54 6.59
CA ASN A 19 4.50 -10.97 6.55
C ASN A 19 5.55 -11.30 5.48
N GLY A 20 6.03 -10.30 4.72
CA GLY A 20 6.95 -10.49 3.61
C GLY A 20 6.28 -10.98 2.32
N GLU A 21 4.95 -10.95 2.23
CA GLU A 21 4.21 -11.33 1.03
C GLU A 21 4.09 -10.14 0.09
N ASP A 22 4.36 -10.33 -1.20
CA ASP A 22 4.17 -9.30 -2.20
C ASP A 22 2.68 -9.00 -2.38
N VAL A 23 2.31 -7.73 -2.23
CA VAL A 23 0.95 -7.24 -2.41
C VAL A 23 0.94 -6.16 -3.48
N SER A 24 0.06 -6.32 -4.48
CA SER A 24 -0.11 -5.36 -5.56
C SER A 24 -1.45 -4.61 -5.47
N LEU A 25 -1.48 -3.35 -5.92
CA LEU A 25 -2.73 -2.58 -5.99
C LEU A 25 -3.80 -3.30 -6.83
N SER A 26 -3.38 -3.95 -7.92
CA SER A 26 -4.25 -4.70 -8.82
C SER A 26 -5.02 -5.84 -8.14
N ASP A 27 -4.48 -6.39 -7.05
CA ASP A 27 -5.08 -7.50 -6.32
C ASP A 27 -6.39 -7.08 -5.63
N TYR A 28 -6.61 -5.77 -5.46
CA TYR A 28 -7.79 -5.17 -4.83
C TYR A 28 -8.68 -4.40 -5.81
N SER A 29 -8.56 -4.66 -7.12
CA SER A 29 -9.35 -3.99 -8.16
C SER A 29 -10.86 -4.00 -7.85
N GLY A 30 -11.51 -2.84 -7.98
CA GLY A 30 -12.94 -2.67 -7.70
C GLY A 30 -13.31 -2.54 -6.22
N LYS A 31 -12.34 -2.47 -5.31
CA LYS A 31 -12.56 -2.25 -3.87
C LYS A 31 -12.04 -0.87 -3.45
N ASN A 32 -12.74 -0.27 -2.49
CA ASN A 32 -12.21 0.88 -1.76
C ASN A 32 -11.22 0.37 -0.71
N ILE A 33 -9.98 0.83 -0.78
CA ILE A 33 -8.91 0.41 0.13
C ILE A 33 -8.20 1.60 0.77
N LEU A 34 -7.56 1.35 1.91
CA LEU A 34 -6.68 2.30 2.60
C LEU A 34 -5.28 1.70 2.63
N VAL A 35 -4.30 2.41 2.06
CA VAL A 35 -2.88 2.05 2.20
C VAL A 35 -2.34 2.75 3.44
N TRP A 36 -1.87 1.98 4.42
CA TRP A 36 -1.39 2.51 5.70
C TRP A 36 0.06 2.11 5.95
N PHE A 37 0.96 3.10 5.96
CA PHE A 37 2.37 2.92 6.30
C PHE A 37 2.59 3.26 7.78
N VAL A 38 3.13 2.31 8.56
CA VAL A 38 3.50 2.52 9.95
C VAL A 38 4.97 2.14 10.18
N PRO A 39 5.77 2.97 10.87
CA PRO A 39 7.21 2.73 11.04
C PRO A 39 7.54 1.54 11.96
N ARG A 40 6.57 1.05 12.74
CA ARG A 40 6.70 -0.13 13.60
C ARG A 40 5.34 -0.83 13.71
N ALA A 41 5.17 -1.97 13.05
CA ALA A 41 3.96 -2.80 13.19
C ALA A 41 4.05 -3.77 14.38
N PHE A 42 5.27 -4.08 14.85
CA PHE A 42 5.52 -4.97 15.98
C PHE A 42 6.55 -4.36 16.93
N GLY A 43 6.14 -4.11 18.18
CA GLY A 43 7.05 -3.87 19.29
C GLY A 43 7.34 -5.20 19.98
N SER A 44 8.56 -5.70 19.87
CA SER A 44 9.10 -6.59 20.90
C SER A 44 9.60 -5.68 22.02
N ASN A 45 9.11 -5.91 23.24
CA ASN A 45 9.68 -5.41 24.48
C ASN A 45 10.24 -6.62 25.23
#